data_AF-A0AAE3WAU6-F1
#
_entry.id   AF-A0AAE3WAU6-F1
#
_cell.length_a   1.000
_cell.length_b   1.000
_cell.length_c   1.000
_cell.angle_alpha   90.00
_cell.angle_beta   90.00
_cell.angle_gamma   90.00
#
_symmetry.space_group_name_H-M   'P 1'
#
loop_
_entity.id
_entity.type
_entity.pdbx_description
1 polymer ?
#
loop_
_entity_poly.entity_id
_entity_poly.type
_entity_poly.pdbx_seq_one_letter_code
_entity_poly.pdbx_strand_id
1 'polypeptide(L)'
;MPGGTQVHCTTSLDPLQAEAIAAMPVSVRLIANIGVGIDNIDLAAARERGIAVSNTPVATEDTADLAFALILAACRRVGEGERFLRGGNWTAAGVAPPLGMRVHGKGLGLVGFGAIAQAVARRARGFDRKSGTGTGPAGRAPRRRQGPFSTPTWTSWSPGRMLFRSTRR
;
A
#
# COMPACT_ATOMS: atom_id res chain seq x y z
N MET A 1 -31.59 -35.87 -9.81
CA MET A 1 -30.15 -35.68 -9.53
C MET A 1 -30.02 -34.59 -8.46
N PRO A 2 -29.41 -34.81 -7.29
CA PRO A 2 -29.23 -33.72 -6.33
C PRO A 2 -28.04 -32.86 -6.79
N GLY A 3 -28.26 -32.06 -7.84
CA GLY A 3 -27.27 -31.20 -8.50
C GLY A 3 -27.17 -29.82 -7.86
N GLY A 4 -26.99 -29.76 -6.54
CA GLY A 4 -26.77 -28.50 -5.85
C GLY A 4 -25.37 -27.94 -6.10
N THR A 5 -25.23 -26.61 -6.17
CA THR A 5 -23.94 -25.91 -6.29
C THR A 5 -22.98 -26.35 -5.19
N GLN A 6 -21.83 -26.91 -5.59
CA GLN A 6 -20.80 -27.37 -4.66
C GLN A 6 -19.75 -26.30 -4.37
N VAL A 7 -19.58 -25.34 -5.29
CA VAL A 7 -18.53 -24.31 -5.23
C VAL A 7 -19.16 -22.94 -5.39
N HIS A 8 -18.83 -22.03 -4.49
CA HIS A 8 -19.15 -20.61 -4.58
C HIS A 8 -17.89 -19.84 -4.99
N CYS A 9 -17.90 -19.23 -6.17
CA CYS A 9 -16.81 -18.37 -6.63
C CYS A 9 -17.05 -16.93 -6.16
N THR A 10 -16.03 -16.30 -5.60
CA THR A 10 -16.13 -14.96 -5.02
C THR A 10 -14.91 -14.12 -5.35
N THR A 11 -15.02 -12.81 -5.18
CA THR A 11 -13.94 -11.84 -5.29
C THR A 11 -13.77 -11.07 -3.99
N SER A 12 -12.71 -10.27 -3.87
CA SER A 12 -12.49 -9.42 -2.69
C SER A 12 -13.57 -8.34 -2.49
N LEU A 13 -14.48 -8.14 -3.44
CA LEU A 13 -15.58 -7.17 -3.36
C LEU A 13 -16.83 -7.74 -2.69
N ASP A 14 -16.93 -9.06 -2.56
CA ASP A 14 -18.11 -9.72 -2.02
C ASP A 14 -17.94 -9.94 -0.50
N PRO A 15 -18.74 -9.30 0.37
CA PRO A 15 -18.65 -9.51 1.80
C PRO A 15 -19.30 -10.85 2.18
N LEU A 16 -18.49 -11.87 2.44
CA LEU A 16 -18.94 -13.18 2.90
C LEU A 16 -18.79 -13.28 4.42
N GLN A 17 -19.57 -12.47 5.11
CA GLN A 17 -19.65 -12.50 6.58
C GLN A 17 -20.57 -13.63 7.06
N ALA A 18 -20.62 -13.89 8.37
CA ALA A 18 -21.30 -15.04 8.97
C ALA A 18 -22.74 -15.26 8.46
N GLU A 19 -23.54 -14.20 8.35
CA GLU A 19 -24.93 -14.28 7.90
C GLU A 19 -25.03 -14.73 6.44
N ALA A 20 -24.14 -14.22 5.58
CA ALA A 20 -24.10 -14.60 4.18
C ALA A 20 -23.69 -16.08 4.03
N ILE A 21 -22.70 -16.53 4.80
CA ILE A 21 -22.25 -17.93 4.81
C ILE A 21 -23.35 -18.86 5.34
N ALA A 22 -24.10 -18.45 6.36
CA ALA A 22 -25.22 -19.21 6.90
C ALA A 22 -26.36 -19.35 5.88
N ALA A 23 -26.62 -18.30 5.10
CA ALA A 23 -27.66 -18.27 4.07
C ALA A 23 -27.31 -19.07 2.80
N MET A 24 -26.05 -19.47 2.58
CA MET A 24 -25.67 -20.24 1.40
C MET A 24 -26.38 -21.60 1.36
N PRO A 25 -26.62 -22.19 0.17
CA PRO A 25 -27.16 -23.54 0.07
C PRO A 25 -26.32 -24.58 0.82
N VAL A 26 -26.98 -25.55 1.46
CA VAL A 26 -26.32 -26.63 2.22
C VAL A 26 -25.42 -27.53 1.37
N SER A 27 -25.52 -27.46 0.05
CA SER A 27 -24.68 -28.19 -0.91
C SER A 27 -23.28 -27.58 -1.10
N VAL A 28 -23.08 -26.31 -0.69
CA VAL A 28 -21.79 -25.63 -0.86
C VAL A 28 -20.76 -26.28 0.06
N ARG A 29 -19.58 -26.57 -0.51
CA ARG A 29 -18.44 -27.20 0.17
C ARG A 29 -17.14 -26.42 -0.01
N LEU A 30 -17.08 -25.49 -0.97
CA LEU A 30 -15.91 -24.68 -1.26
C LEU A 30 -16.30 -23.23 -1.58
N ILE A 31 -15.61 -22.27 -0.97
CA ILE A 31 -15.53 -20.88 -1.39
C ILE A 31 -14.20 -20.69 -2.12
N ALA A 32 -14.26 -20.46 -3.42
CA ALA A 32 -13.10 -20.21 -4.26
C ALA A 32 -12.91 -18.69 -4.45
N ASN A 33 -11.98 -18.10 -3.70
CA ASN A 33 -11.70 -16.67 -3.75
C ASN A 33 -10.71 -16.33 -4.88
N ILE A 34 -11.18 -15.51 -5.79
CA ILE A 34 -10.41 -14.89 -6.87
C ILE A 34 -9.73 -13.63 -6.28
N GLY A 35 -8.76 -13.87 -5.42
CA GLY A 35 -8.02 -12.83 -4.72
C GLY A 35 -6.99 -13.41 -3.76
N VAL A 36 -5.99 -12.60 -3.39
CA VAL A 36 -4.98 -12.99 -2.40
C VAL A 36 -5.53 -12.81 -0.98
N GLY A 37 -6.13 -11.64 -0.73
CA GLY A 37 -6.72 -11.26 0.55
C GLY A 37 -8.03 -12.00 0.82
N ILE A 38 -8.25 -12.34 2.07
CA ILE A 38 -9.43 -13.10 2.55
C ILE A 38 -10.16 -12.35 3.68
N ASP A 39 -9.85 -11.07 3.88
CA ASP A 39 -10.39 -10.23 4.95
C ASP A 39 -11.91 -10.02 4.84
N ASN A 40 -12.46 -10.19 3.63
CA ASN A 40 -13.89 -10.11 3.34
C ASN A 40 -14.65 -11.42 3.63
N ILE A 41 -13.97 -12.50 4.04
CA ILE A 41 -14.55 -13.82 4.28
C ILE A 41 -14.42 -14.16 5.77
N ASP A 42 -15.55 -14.45 6.42
CA ASP A 42 -15.54 -14.99 7.79
C ASP A 42 -15.10 -16.46 7.77
N LEU A 43 -13.80 -16.68 7.98
CA LEU A 43 -13.19 -18.01 8.00
C LEU A 43 -13.69 -18.88 9.15
N ALA A 44 -14.13 -18.29 10.26
CA ALA A 44 -14.67 -19.03 11.40
C ALA A 44 -16.04 -19.60 11.04
N ALA A 45 -16.94 -18.76 10.52
CA ALA A 45 -18.25 -19.20 10.05
C ALA A 45 -18.15 -20.24 8.92
N ALA A 46 -17.22 -20.05 7.97
CA ALA A 46 -16.98 -21.04 6.91
C ALA A 46 -16.52 -22.39 7.49
N ARG A 47 -15.61 -22.37 8.47
CA ARG A 47 -15.11 -23.56 9.15
C ARG A 47 -16.19 -24.29 9.95
N GLU A 48 -17.01 -23.56 10.71
CA GLU A 48 -18.13 -24.13 11.47
C GLU A 48 -19.13 -24.86 10.56
N ARG A 49 -19.34 -24.33 9.36
CA ARG A 49 -20.21 -24.93 8.35
C ARG A 49 -19.55 -26.03 7.51
N GLY A 50 -18.27 -26.33 7.74
CA GLY A 50 -17.52 -27.34 6.99
C GLY A 50 -17.24 -26.94 5.52
N ILE A 51 -17.17 -25.64 5.23
CA ILE A 51 -16.86 -25.09 3.91
C ILE A 51 -15.36 -24.78 3.83
N ALA A 52 -14.68 -25.38 2.86
CA ALA A 52 -13.28 -25.04 2.56
C ALA A 52 -13.18 -23.65 1.92
N VAL A 53 -12.07 -22.94 2.16
CA VAL A 53 -11.79 -21.64 1.53
C VAL A 53 -10.43 -21.71 0.84
N SER A 54 -10.37 -21.30 -0.42
CA SER A 54 -9.11 -21.18 -1.18
C SER A 54 -8.90 -19.74 -1.65
N ASN A 55 -7.64 -19.31 -1.76
CA ASN A 55 -7.25 -18.01 -2.32
C ASN A 55 -6.22 -18.18 -3.46
N THR A 56 -5.85 -17.07 -4.10
CA THR A 56 -5.00 -17.06 -5.31
C THR A 56 -3.75 -16.18 -5.13
N PRO A 57 -2.69 -16.66 -4.44
CA PRO A 57 -1.53 -15.85 -4.05
C PRO A 57 -0.48 -15.65 -5.17
N VAL A 58 -0.90 -15.27 -6.39
CA VAL A 58 -0.03 -15.22 -7.58
C VAL A 58 0.39 -13.80 -8.01
N ALA A 59 -0.30 -12.75 -7.55
CA ALA A 59 -0.16 -11.38 -8.09
C ALA A 59 0.96 -10.54 -7.45
N THR A 60 1.95 -11.16 -6.79
CA THR A 60 2.96 -10.43 -6.00
C THR A 60 3.81 -9.49 -6.86
N GLU A 61 4.34 -9.99 -7.99
CA GLU A 61 5.21 -9.20 -8.86
C GLU A 61 4.45 -8.10 -9.59
N ASP A 62 3.28 -8.41 -10.16
CA ASP A 62 2.44 -7.43 -10.87
C ASP A 62 2.00 -6.29 -9.94
N THR A 63 1.64 -6.61 -8.70
CA THR A 63 1.27 -5.60 -7.70
C THR A 63 2.48 -4.73 -7.33
N ALA A 64 3.68 -5.33 -7.23
CA ALA A 64 4.89 -4.58 -6.97
C ALA A 64 5.28 -3.67 -8.13
N ASP A 65 5.09 -4.11 -9.38
CA ASP A 65 5.30 -3.31 -10.58
C ASP A 65 4.34 -2.11 -10.63
N LEU A 66 3.05 -2.35 -10.38
CA LEU A 66 2.07 -1.28 -10.33
C LEU A 66 2.35 -0.27 -9.21
N ALA A 67 2.71 -0.76 -8.01
CA ALA A 67 3.09 0.12 -6.90
C ALA A 67 4.29 1.01 -7.26
N PHE A 68 5.31 0.44 -7.92
CA PHE A 68 6.49 1.19 -8.33
C PHE A 68 6.18 2.19 -9.46
N ALA A 69 5.31 1.80 -10.41
CA ALA A 69 4.80 2.69 -11.45
C ALA A 69 4.06 3.89 -10.85
N LEU A 70 3.21 3.67 -9.84
CA LEU A 70 2.49 4.74 -9.14
C LEU A 70 3.43 5.68 -8.39
N ILE A 71 4.49 5.16 -7.75
CA ILE A 71 5.53 5.99 -7.11
C ILE A 71 6.18 6.93 -8.13
N LEU A 72 6.58 6.39 -9.29
CA LEU A 72 7.19 7.18 -10.37
C LEU A 72 6.19 8.19 -10.95
N ALA A 73 4.96 7.77 -11.21
CA ALA A 73 3.91 8.61 -11.77
C ALA A 73 3.60 9.81 -10.87
N ALA A 74 3.47 9.58 -9.56
CA ALA A 74 3.23 10.62 -8.57
C ALA A 74 4.44 11.57 -8.45
N CYS A 75 5.64 11.04 -8.27
CA CYS A 75 6.83 11.87 -8.08
C CYS A 75 7.15 12.69 -9.33
N ARG A 76 6.98 12.12 -10.52
CA ARG A 76 7.30 12.77 -11.80
C ARG A 76 6.11 13.48 -12.46
N ARG A 77 4.96 13.53 -11.77
CA ARG A 77 3.72 14.16 -12.24
C ARG A 77 3.31 13.69 -13.64
N VAL A 78 3.49 12.39 -13.92
CA VAL A 78 3.30 11.81 -15.27
C VAL A 78 1.89 12.07 -15.79
N GLY A 79 0.87 11.86 -14.97
CA GLY A 79 -0.51 12.10 -15.39
C GLY A 79 -0.83 13.58 -15.66
N GLU A 80 -0.15 14.51 -14.99
CA GLU A 80 -0.30 15.94 -15.29
C GLU A 80 0.43 16.34 -16.57
N GLY A 81 1.64 15.81 -16.77
CA GLY A 81 2.39 16.00 -18.01
C GLY A 81 1.63 15.45 -19.21
N GLU A 82 0.99 14.28 -19.07
CA GLU A 82 0.16 13.68 -20.11
C GLU A 82 -1.06 14.55 -20.47
N ARG A 83 -1.79 15.07 -19.48
CA ARG A 83 -2.90 16.00 -19.71
C ARG A 83 -2.44 17.32 -20.32
N PHE A 84 -1.29 17.84 -19.87
CA PHE A 84 -0.69 19.06 -20.42
C PHE A 84 -0.41 18.91 -21.92
N LEU A 85 0.19 17.77 -22.31
CA LEU A 85 0.47 17.43 -23.71
C LEU A 85 -0.82 17.30 -24.53
N ARG A 86 -1.81 16.55 -24.04
CA ARG A 86 -3.10 16.39 -24.76
C ARG A 86 -3.88 17.69 -24.91
N GLY A 87 -3.69 18.64 -23.98
CA GLY A 87 -4.28 19.97 -24.06
C GLY A 87 -3.62 20.91 -25.07
N GLY A 88 -2.58 20.46 -25.81
CA GLY A 88 -1.88 21.29 -26.80
C GLY A 88 -0.99 22.38 -26.19
N ASN A 89 -0.71 22.31 -24.89
CA ASN A 89 -0.01 23.38 -24.17
C ASN A 89 1.52 23.36 -24.37
N TRP A 90 2.05 22.33 -25.03
CA TRP A 90 3.47 22.25 -25.38
C TRP A 90 3.78 23.16 -26.56
N THR A 91 4.07 24.44 -26.26
CA THR A 91 4.29 25.49 -27.26
C THR A 91 5.61 26.21 -27.01
N ALA A 92 6.12 26.92 -28.03
CA ALA A 92 7.37 27.69 -27.92
C ALA A 92 7.32 28.83 -26.88
N ALA A 93 6.12 29.28 -26.50
CA ALA A 93 5.89 30.40 -25.59
C ALA A 93 5.52 29.97 -24.15
N GLY A 94 5.31 28.67 -23.88
CA GLY A 94 4.61 28.18 -22.71
C GLY A 94 5.40 27.17 -21.86
N VAL A 95 5.76 27.64 -20.67
CA VAL A 95 6.40 27.02 -19.51
C VAL A 95 6.26 25.48 -19.42
N ALA A 96 7.42 24.83 -19.23
CA ALA A 96 7.56 23.40 -19.02
C ALA A 96 6.55 22.85 -17.99
N PRO A 97 6.07 21.60 -18.16
CA PRO A 97 5.20 20.97 -17.18
C PRO A 97 5.84 21.04 -15.79
N PRO A 98 5.01 21.10 -14.73
CA PRO A 98 5.52 21.34 -13.40
C PRO A 98 6.58 20.32 -13.01
N LEU A 99 7.72 20.83 -12.52
CA LEU A 99 8.85 20.01 -12.12
C LEU A 99 8.44 19.05 -11.00
N GLY A 100 8.57 17.76 -11.25
CA GLY A 100 8.34 16.72 -10.27
C GLY A 100 9.49 16.60 -9.26
N MET A 101 9.31 15.70 -8.30
CA MET A 101 10.34 15.29 -7.36
C MET A 101 11.20 14.15 -7.94
N ARG A 102 12.51 14.23 -7.71
CA ARG A 102 13.44 13.13 -8.00
C ARG A 102 13.18 11.94 -7.08
N VAL A 103 13.07 10.74 -7.65
CA VAL A 103 12.95 9.46 -6.90
C VAL A 103 14.31 8.86 -6.56
N HIS A 104 15.29 9.01 -7.46
CA HIS A 104 16.67 8.57 -7.28
C HIS A 104 17.27 9.11 -5.96
N GLY A 105 17.85 8.21 -5.17
CA GLY A 105 18.50 8.50 -3.89
C GLY A 105 17.58 8.91 -2.72
N LYS A 106 16.26 9.00 -2.90
CA LYS A 106 15.30 9.31 -1.80
C LYS A 106 14.98 8.07 -0.97
N GLY A 107 14.56 8.19 0.29
CA GLY A 107 14.31 7.04 1.19
C GLY A 107 12.93 6.35 1.05
N LEU A 108 12.93 5.02 0.89
CA LEU A 108 11.86 3.96 0.97
C LEU A 108 11.07 3.76 2.25
N GLY A 109 9.91 4.40 2.48
CA GLY A 109 9.01 3.97 3.57
C GLY A 109 8.04 2.89 3.10
N LEU A 110 8.11 1.68 3.69
CA LEU A 110 7.15 0.59 3.45
C LEU A 110 6.43 0.24 4.76
N VAL A 111 5.10 0.28 4.75
CA VAL A 111 4.25 -0.11 5.89
C VAL A 111 3.82 -1.57 5.67
N GLY A 112 4.29 -2.46 6.56
CA GLY A 112 4.24 -3.90 6.33
C GLY A 112 5.40 -4.38 5.42
N PHE A 113 5.91 -5.58 5.69
CA PHE A 113 7.04 -6.15 4.95
C PHE A 113 6.84 -7.60 4.48
N GLY A 114 5.65 -7.86 3.93
CA GLY A 114 5.32 -9.13 3.26
C GLY A 114 5.89 -9.23 1.85
N ALA A 115 5.44 -10.25 1.10
CA ALA A 115 5.96 -10.58 -0.24
C ALA A 115 5.95 -9.39 -1.22
N ILE A 116 4.85 -8.64 -1.28
CA ILE A 116 4.71 -7.45 -2.15
C ILE A 116 5.70 -6.36 -1.74
N ALA A 117 5.77 -6.02 -0.46
CA ALA A 117 6.67 -4.98 0.03
C ALA A 117 8.15 -5.33 -0.21
N GLN A 118 8.52 -6.61 -0.06
CA GLN A 118 9.84 -7.10 -0.41
C GLN A 118 10.12 -6.97 -1.92
N ALA A 119 9.13 -7.30 -2.77
CA ALA A 119 9.25 -7.14 -4.22
C ALA A 119 9.39 -5.68 -4.67
N VAL A 120 8.68 -4.74 -4.00
CA VAL A 120 8.84 -3.29 -4.20
C VAL A 120 10.24 -2.84 -3.72
N ALA A 121 10.71 -3.33 -2.58
CA ALA A 121 12.03 -3.00 -2.06
C ALA A 121 13.15 -3.45 -3.01
N ARG A 122 13.03 -4.62 -3.65
CA ARG A 122 13.99 -5.07 -4.67
C ARG A 122 14.07 -4.10 -5.85
N ARG A 123 12.93 -3.63 -6.38
CA ARG A 123 12.87 -2.64 -7.47
C ARG A 123 13.47 -1.30 -7.07
N ALA A 124 13.22 -0.86 -5.82
CA ALA A 124 13.75 0.37 -5.29
C ALA A 124 15.30 0.41 -5.28
N ARG A 125 15.97 -0.74 -5.14
CA ARG A 125 17.44 -0.81 -5.18
C ARG A 125 18.03 -0.29 -6.49
N GLY A 126 17.32 -0.45 -7.62
CA GLY A 126 17.73 0.09 -8.93
C GLY A 126 17.71 1.62 -9.02
N PHE A 127 17.19 2.32 -8.01
CA PHE A 127 17.12 3.79 -7.94
C PHE A 127 18.07 4.36 -6.87
N ASP A 128 19.17 3.66 -6.57
CA ASP A 128 20.14 3.97 -5.50
C ASP A 128 19.49 4.22 -4.14
N ARG A 129 18.43 3.45 -3.84
CA ARG A 129 17.60 3.62 -2.65
C ARG A 129 17.97 2.65 -1.55
N LYS A 130 18.13 3.16 -0.32
CA LYS A 130 18.04 2.35 0.90
C LYS A 130 16.56 2.17 1.25
N SER A 131 16.05 0.95 1.19
CA SER A 131 14.72 0.59 1.71
C SER A 131 14.82 0.30 3.20
N GLY A 132 14.08 1.03 4.03
CA GLY A 132 14.00 0.79 5.47
C GLY A 132 12.62 0.24 5.86
N THR A 133 12.56 -0.74 6.75
CA THR A 133 11.32 -1.25 7.32
C THR A 133 11.03 -0.53 8.62
N GLY A 134 9.90 0.17 8.70
CA GLY A 134 9.39 0.68 9.98
C GLY A 134 8.70 -0.44 10.75
N THR A 135 9.45 -1.26 11.49
CA THR A 135 8.89 -2.20 12.46
C THR A 135 9.25 -1.74 13.87
N GLY A 136 8.34 -0.99 14.50
CA GLY A 136 8.38 -0.63 15.92
C GLY A 136 6.95 -0.50 16.44
N PRO A 137 6.66 -0.78 17.72
CA PRO A 137 5.33 -0.63 18.28
C PRO A 137 4.93 0.84 18.13
N ALA A 138 3.65 1.12 17.86
CA ALA A 138 3.10 2.46 17.66
C ALA A 138 3.85 3.51 18.49
N GLY A 139 4.83 4.16 17.86
CA GLY A 139 5.75 5.07 18.49
C GLY A 139 5.00 6.35 18.76
N ARG A 140 4.41 6.41 19.94
CA ARG A 140 3.83 7.55 20.63
C ARG A 140 4.24 8.87 19.97
N ALA A 141 3.28 9.53 19.32
CA ALA A 141 3.43 10.91 18.89
C ALA A 141 4.07 11.73 20.03
N PRO A 142 5.01 12.65 19.73
CA PRO A 142 5.64 13.45 20.77
C PRO A 142 4.52 14.14 21.55
N ARG A 143 4.43 13.86 22.85
CA ARG A 143 3.53 14.60 23.75
C ARG A 143 3.94 16.07 23.64
N ARG A 144 3.16 16.83 22.89
CA ARG A 144 3.16 18.30 22.93
C ARG A 144 2.98 18.67 24.40
N ARG A 145 4.04 19.20 25.04
CA ARG A 145 3.86 20.03 26.23
C ARG A 145 2.97 21.19 25.78
N GLN A 146 1.74 21.24 26.28
CA GLN A 146 0.86 22.39 26.09
C GLN A 146 1.43 23.53 26.94
N GLY A 147 2.23 24.39 26.31
CA GLY A 147 2.43 25.78 26.70
C GLY A 147 1.63 26.67 25.75
N PRO A 148 1.23 27.88 26.16
CA PRO A 148 0.20 28.64 25.48
C PRO A 148 0.64 29.06 24.08
N PHE A 149 -0.28 28.84 23.15
CA PHE A 149 -0.36 29.26 21.76
C PHE A 149 0.63 30.36 21.31
N SER A 150 1.56 29.99 20.42
CA SER A 150 2.10 30.89 19.39
C SER A 150 2.47 30.08 18.15
N THR A 151 2.15 30.63 16.98
CA THR A 151 2.26 30.04 15.63
C THR A 151 3.73 29.78 15.24
N PRO A 152 4.08 28.62 14.61
CA PRO A 152 5.40 28.46 14.04
C PRO A 152 5.40 28.84 12.55
N THR A 153 6.04 29.96 12.25
CA THR A 153 6.64 30.26 10.96
C THR A 153 7.75 29.23 10.69
N TRP A 154 7.68 28.52 9.57
CA TRP A 154 8.70 27.55 9.17
C TRP A 154 9.85 28.26 8.47
N THR A 155 10.95 28.51 9.18
CA THR A 155 12.18 28.99 8.57
C THR A 155 13.36 28.06 8.89
N SER A 156 13.70 27.29 7.85
CA SER A 156 14.97 26.61 7.58
C SER A 156 15.27 25.29 8.29
N TRP A 157 15.64 24.31 7.46
CA TRP A 157 16.24 23.02 7.81
C TRP A 157 17.72 23.09 7.41
N SER A 158 18.64 22.83 8.34
CA SER A 158 20.08 22.74 8.05
C SER A 158 20.61 21.35 8.39
N PRO A 159 21.25 20.64 7.45
CA PRO A 159 21.89 19.35 7.68
C PRO A 159 23.35 19.55 8.15
N GLY A 160 23.74 18.87 9.23
CA GLY A 160 25.15 18.71 9.60
C GLY A 160 25.54 19.29 10.95
N ARG A 161 25.31 18.52 12.02
CA ARG A 161 26.17 18.35 13.21
C ARG A 161 25.37 17.58 14.25
N MET A 162 25.77 16.34 14.51
CA MET A 162 25.42 15.67 15.75
C MET A 162 26.73 15.25 16.40
N LEU A 163 27.25 16.13 17.26
CA LEU A 163 28.30 15.78 18.20
C LEU A 163 27.60 15.17 19.42
N PHE A 164 27.74 13.85 19.59
CA PHE A 164 27.31 13.15 20.79
C PHE A 164 28.43 13.25 21.83
N ARG A 165 28.22 14.04 22.89
CA ARG A 165 29.11 14.03 24.07
C ARG A 165 28.42 13.24 25.17
N SER A 166 28.95 12.04 25.40
CA SER A 166 28.62 11.18 26.53
C SER A 166 29.12 11.82 27.81
N THR A 167 28.23 12.05 28.77
CA THR A 167 28.59 12.09 30.19
C THR A 167 27.56 11.29 30.97
N ARG A 168 27.99 10.11 31.43
CA ARG A 168 27.32 9.35 32.48
C ARG A 168 27.23 10.22 33.73
N ARG A 169 26.05 10.31 34.34
CA ARG A 169 25.74 9.82 35.69
C ARG A 169 24.22 9.78 35.83
#